data_AF-A0A7J9D6E7-F1
#
_entry.id   AF-A0A7J9D6E7-F1
#
_cell.length_a   1.000
_cell.length_b   1.000
_cell.length_c   1.000
_cell.angle_alpha   90.00
_cell.angle_beta   90.00
_cell.angle_gamma   90.00
#
_symmetry.space_group_name_H-M   'P 1'
#
loop_
_entity.id
_entity.type
_entity.pdbx_description
1 polymer ?
#
loop_
_entity_poly.entity_id
_entity_poly.type
_entity_poly.pdbx_seq_one_letter_code
_entity_poly.pdbx_strand_id
1 'polypeptide(L)'
;EGPIPNLKAFHEASFDALRNNKGLCGNATGLMACVPSFLANHGHRKSTKLIILVVLPLFGGLLLLFILVGSFLAFYKKTPTIKSEPREEQHGDIFTILGFNGRILHDGIIEATEDFSSIYCIGSGGYGTVYKAALPIGQVVAVKKLHQSEDSMLNNNLKAFESEISALLEIRHRNIVQMYGFCSHPKHSFLVYEFLERGSLKMVLSNNEQAK
;
A
#
# COMPACT_ATOMS: atom_id res chain seq x y z
N GLU A 1 55.42 34.60 -1.85
CA GLU A 1 55.77 33.47 -2.72
C GLU A 1 55.74 33.96 -4.16
N GLY A 2 56.75 33.66 -4.99
CA GLY A 2 56.85 34.20 -6.35
C GLY A 2 58.24 34.06 -6.98
N PRO A 3 58.41 34.53 -8.23
CA PRO A 3 59.69 34.45 -8.93
C PRO A 3 60.76 35.33 -8.29
N ILE A 4 62.02 34.94 -8.45
CA ILE A 4 63.17 35.78 -8.11
C ILE A 4 63.10 37.10 -8.92
N PRO A 5 63.25 38.29 -8.28
CA PRO A 5 63.27 39.56 -8.98
C PRO A 5 64.37 39.63 -10.05
N ASN A 6 64.07 40.25 -11.19
CA ASN A 6 65.04 40.38 -12.28
C ASN A 6 66.05 41.50 -12.01
N LEU A 7 66.97 41.25 -11.07
CA LEU A 7 67.97 42.17 -10.58
C LEU A 7 69.29 41.41 -10.45
N LYS A 8 70.41 42.04 -10.87
CA LYS A 8 71.74 41.40 -10.91
C LYS A 8 72.14 40.77 -9.57
N ALA A 9 71.85 41.45 -8.46
CA ALA A 9 72.13 40.96 -7.11
C ALA A 9 71.47 39.61 -6.78
N PHE A 10 70.30 39.30 -7.34
CA PHE A 10 69.60 38.04 -7.06
C PHE A 10 70.01 36.90 -8.00
N HIS A 11 70.54 37.21 -9.18
CA HIS A 11 71.13 36.21 -10.09
C HIS A 11 72.55 35.81 -9.67
N GLU A 12 73.29 36.71 -9.03
CA GLU A 12 74.64 36.47 -8.49
C GLU A 12 74.64 35.91 -7.05
N ALA A 13 73.48 35.89 -6.39
CA ALA A 13 73.33 35.34 -5.05
C ALA A 13 73.54 33.82 -5.03
N SER A 14 74.25 33.30 -4.02
CA SER A 14 74.40 31.86 -3.82
C SER A 14 73.08 31.21 -3.40
N PHE A 15 72.94 29.90 -3.63
CA PHE A 15 71.77 29.15 -3.18
C PHE A 15 71.55 29.28 -1.66
N ASP A 16 72.61 29.31 -0.86
CA ASP A 16 72.52 29.46 0.60
C ASP A 16 71.86 30.79 1.03
N ALA A 17 72.04 31.86 0.27
CA ALA A 17 71.38 33.14 0.53
C ALA A 17 69.87 33.09 0.24
N LEU A 18 69.44 32.20 -0.65
CA LEU A 18 68.05 32.12 -1.13
C LEU A 18 67.24 31.00 -0.46
N ARG A 19 67.89 29.93 0.03
CA ARG A 19 67.24 28.67 0.45
C ARG A 19 66.22 28.79 1.59
N ASN A 20 66.37 29.79 2.46
CA ASN A 20 65.47 29.97 3.60
C ASN A 20 64.23 30.83 3.28
N ASN A 21 64.11 31.34 2.05
CA ASN A 21 62.96 32.12 1.62
C ASN A 21 61.88 31.17 1.08
N LYS A 22 60.98 30.75 1.97
CA LYS A 22 59.89 29.85 1.62
C LYS A 22 59.00 30.47 0.53
N GLY A 23 58.82 29.73 -0.56
CA GLY A 23 57.97 30.12 -1.69
C GLY A 23 58.65 31.01 -2.74
N LEU A 24 59.97 31.16 -2.71
CA LEU A 24 60.73 31.71 -3.83
C LEU A 24 60.90 30.64 -4.92
N CYS A 25 60.71 31.00 -6.18
CA CYS A 25 60.88 30.09 -7.32
C CYS A 25 61.70 30.76 -8.44
N GLY A 26 62.36 29.97 -9.29
CA GLY A 26 63.17 30.53 -10.37
C GLY A 26 64.00 29.47 -11.09
N ASN A 27 64.84 29.92 -12.03
CA ASN A 27 65.70 29.04 -12.83
C ASN A 27 67.14 28.94 -12.26
N ALA A 28 67.33 29.32 -11.00
CA ALA A 28 68.62 29.25 -10.31
C ALA A 28 68.82 27.89 -9.64
N THR A 29 70.07 27.41 -9.62
CA THR A 29 70.44 26.09 -9.09
C THR A 29 69.98 25.93 -7.64
N GLY A 30 69.15 24.91 -7.37
CA GLY A 30 68.62 24.57 -6.05
C GLY A 30 67.24 25.16 -5.72
N LEU A 31 66.72 26.13 -6.48
CA LEU A 31 65.35 26.60 -6.33
C LEU A 31 64.37 25.75 -7.17
N MET A 32 63.13 25.66 -6.69
CA MET A 32 62.03 25.06 -7.45
C MET A 32 61.66 25.98 -8.63
N ALA A 33 61.39 25.39 -9.79
CA ALA A 33 60.89 26.14 -10.95
C ALA A 33 59.52 26.76 -10.65
N CYS A 34 59.27 27.96 -11.18
CA CYS A 34 57.97 28.59 -11.04
C CYS A 34 56.92 27.82 -11.87
N VAL A 35 55.91 27.26 -11.19
CA VAL A 35 54.78 26.63 -11.85
C VAL A 35 53.71 27.70 -12.14
N PRO A 36 53.22 27.83 -13.38
CA PRO A 36 52.12 28.72 -13.69
C PRO A 36 50.90 28.41 -12.81
N SER A 37 50.27 29.43 -12.22
CA SER A 37 49.14 29.32 -11.29
C SER A 37 47.95 28.52 -11.84
N PHE A 38 47.88 28.36 -13.18
CA PHE A 38 46.88 27.55 -13.87
C PHE A 38 47.05 26.03 -13.67
N LEU A 39 48.26 25.53 -13.39
CA LEU A 39 48.52 24.09 -13.24
C LEU A 39 48.24 23.57 -11.82
N ALA A 40 48.35 24.43 -10.80
CA ALA A 40 48.15 24.03 -9.39
C ALA A 40 46.69 23.75 -9.03
N ASN A 41 45.72 24.25 -9.82
CA ASN A 41 44.31 24.26 -9.44
C ASN A 41 43.37 23.43 -10.36
N HIS A 42 43.90 22.75 -11.38
CA HIS A 42 43.06 22.20 -12.45
C HIS A 42 42.71 20.70 -12.37
N GLY A 43 43.34 19.93 -11.47
CA GLY A 43 43.11 18.48 -11.36
C GLY A 43 41.86 18.09 -10.55
N HIS A 44 41.56 18.80 -9.47
CA HIS A 44 40.47 18.40 -8.56
C HIS A 44 39.10 18.98 -8.95
N ARG A 45 39.05 20.21 -9.47
CA ARG A 45 37.80 20.98 -9.64
C ARG A 45 36.93 20.56 -10.84
N LYS A 46 37.51 19.90 -11.86
CA LYS A 46 36.78 19.40 -13.05
C LYS A 46 36.15 18.02 -12.80
N SER A 47 36.87 17.12 -12.14
CA SER A 47 36.38 15.77 -11.82
C SER A 47 35.21 15.81 -10.83
N THR A 48 35.28 16.61 -9.77
CA THR A 48 34.17 16.72 -8.80
C THR A 48 32.88 17.27 -9.42
N LYS A 49 32.98 18.18 -10.39
CA LYS A 49 31.80 18.70 -11.11
C LYS A 49 31.14 17.63 -11.98
N LEU A 50 31.92 16.79 -12.66
CA LEU A 50 31.41 15.66 -13.45
C LEU A 50 30.78 14.58 -12.56
N ILE A 51 31.40 14.28 -11.42
CA ILE A 51 30.86 13.35 -10.43
C ILE A 51 29.51 13.86 -9.91
N ILE A 52 29.38 15.13 -9.55
CA ILE A 52 28.09 15.70 -9.11
C ILE A 52 27.03 15.63 -10.23
N LEU A 53 27.41 15.91 -11.48
CA LEU A 53 26.49 15.90 -12.62
C LEU A 53 25.95 14.50 -12.95
N VAL A 54 26.66 13.43 -12.61
CA VAL A 54 26.24 12.04 -12.86
C VAL A 54 25.63 11.38 -11.63
N VAL A 55 26.25 11.55 -10.46
CA VAL A 55 25.86 10.87 -9.22
C VAL A 55 24.57 11.48 -8.67
N LEU A 56 24.40 12.81 -8.74
CA LEU A 56 23.23 13.48 -8.16
C LEU A 56 21.92 13.11 -8.89
N PRO A 57 21.85 13.06 -10.24
CA PRO A 57 20.65 12.60 -10.93
C PRO A 57 20.38 11.10 -10.75
N LEU A 58 21.42 10.26 -10.66
CA LEU A 58 21.25 8.82 -10.44
C LEU A 58 20.68 8.53 -9.05
N PHE A 59 21.25 9.11 -7.99
CA PHE A 59 20.73 8.95 -6.64
C PHE A 59 19.37 9.63 -6.46
N GLY A 60 19.18 10.83 -7.02
CA GLY A 60 17.91 11.54 -6.99
C GLY A 60 16.80 10.78 -7.71
N GLY A 61 17.08 10.24 -8.91
CA GLY A 61 16.14 9.43 -9.67
C GLY A 61 15.78 8.12 -8.97
N LEU A 62 16.77 7.44 -8.37
CA LEU A 62 16.53 6.22 -7.61
C LEU A 62 15.66 6.48 -6.37
N LEU A 63 15.92 7.57 -5.65
CA LEU A 63 15.15 7.96 -4.47
C LEU A 63 13.70 8.35 -4.85
N LEU A 64 13.51 9.08 -5.95
CA LEU A 64 12.17 9.38 -6.48
C LEU A 64 11.42 8.11 -6.89
N LEU A 65 12.09 7.15 -7.53
CA LEU A 65 11.48 5.86 -7.87
C LEU A 65 11.03 5.10 -6.62
N PHE A 66 11.86 5.04 -5.57
CA PHE A 66 11.48 4.41 -4.30
C PHE A 66 10.30 5.11 -3.64
N ILE A 67 10.22 6.44 -3.70
CA ILE A 67 9.06 7.19 -3.19
C ILE A 67 7.80 6.88 -3.99
N LEU A 68 7.87 6.85 -5.33
CA LEU A 68 6.73 6.54 -6.18
C LEU A 68 6.25 5.10 -5.99
N VAL A 69 7.16 4.12 -5.99
CA VAL A 69 6.84 2.72 -5.73
C VAL A 69 6.34 2.53 -4.29
N GLY A 70 6.97 3.16 -3.30
CA GLY A 70 6.53 3.11 -1.91
C GLY A 70 5.16 3.73 -1.71
N SER A 71 4.88 4.87 -2.35
CA SER A 71 3.57 5.54 -2.35
C SER A 71 2.52 4.70 -3.05
N PHE A 72 2.85 4.11 -4.19
CA PHE A 72 2.00 3.17 -4.91
C PHE A 72 1.70 1.95 -4.04
N LEU A 73 2.70 1.25 -3.50
CA LEU A 73 2.49 0.12 -2.60
C LEU A 73 1.69 0.51 -1.34
N ALA A 74 1.93 1.70 -0.78
CA ALA A 74 1.15 2.22 0.33
C ALA A 74 -0.30 2.48 -0.07
N PHE A 75 -0.56 3.04 -1.25
CA PHE A 75 -1.88 3.31 -1.81
C PHE A 75 -2.64 2.03 -2.17
N TYR A 76 -1.94 1.03 -2.74
CA TYR A 76 -2.48 -0.29 -3.04
C TYR A 76 -2.71 -1.11 -1.77
N LYS A 77 -1.94 -0.86 -0.69
CA LYS A 77 -2.26 -1.33 0.67
C LYS A 77 -3.34 -0.48 1.35
N LYS A 78 -3.66 0.70 0.82
CA LYS A 78 -4.71 1.61 1.28
C LYS A 78 -6.02 1.35 0.54
N THR A 79 -6.40 0.09 0.40
CA THR A 79 -7.83 -0.25 0.51
C THR A 79 -8.32 0.25 1.89
N PRO A 80 -9.53 0.79 2.01
CA PRO A 80 -9.92 1.60 3.17
C PRO A 80 -9.98 0.76 4.43
N THR A 81 -8.89 0.77 5.20
CA THR A 81 -8.90 0.43 6.62
C THR A 81 -9.36 1.69 7.34
N ILE A 82 -10.66 1.73 7.64
CA ILE A 82 -11.27 2.69 8.54
C ILE A 82 -10.50 2.61 9.86
N LYS A 83 -9.71 3.64 10.17
CA LYS A 83 -9.10 3.80 11.49
C LYS A 83 -10.19 4.28 12.44
N SER A 84 -10.65 3.43 13.34
CA SER A 84 -11.48 3.84 14.47
C SER A 84 -10.66 3.74 15.76
N GLU A 85 -10.56 4.87 16.47
CA GLU A 85 -10.08 4.96 17.85
C GLU A 85 -10.81 3.99 18.78
N PRO A 86 -10.18 3.55 19.89
CA PRO A 86 -10.82 2.66 20.85
C PRO A 86 -11.89 3.43 21.64
N ARG A 87 -13.13 2.95 21.56
CA ARG A 87 -14.18 3.28 22.54
C ARG A 87 -14.58 1.99 23.26
N GLU A 88 -14.57 2.07 24.58
CA GLU A 88 -14.80 1.00 25.52
C GLU A 88 -16.23 0.42 25.46
N GLU A 89 -16.28 -0.90 25.60
CA GLU A 89 -17.33 -1.76 26.14
C GLU A 89 -18.76 -1.71 25.56
N GLN A 90 -19.16 -2.78 24.85
CA GLN A 90 -20.20 -3.76 25.25
C GLN A 90 -20.47 -4.74 24.09
N HIS A 91 -20.50 -6.04 24.41
CA HIS A 91 -20.75 -7.20 23.52
C HIS A 91 -19.70 -7.43 22.42
N GLY A 92 -18.85 -8.44 22.60
CA GLY A 92 -17.77 -8.79 21.68
C GLY A 92 -18.29 -9.18 20.30
N ASP A 93 -18.33 -8.20 19.41
CA ASP A 93 -18.67 -8.38 18.01
C ASP A 93 -17.55 -9.19 17.33
N ILE A 94 -17.89 -10.40 16.89
CA ILE A 94 -17.01 -11.28 16.13
C ILE A 94 -16.45 -10.58 14.91
N PHE A 95 -17.14 -9.61 14.31
CA PHE A 95 -16.56 -8.87 13.17
C PHE A 95 -15.37 -7.98 13.59
N THR A 96 -15.21 -7.71 14.88
CA THR A 96 -14.04 -7.05 15.48
C THR A 96 -12.95 -8.06 15.89
N ILE A 97 -13.33 -9.25 16.37
CA ILE A 97 -12.38 -10.34 16.73
C ILE A 97 -11.83 -11.05 15.48
N LEU A 98 -12.63 -11.14 14.41
CA LEU A 98 -12.34 -11.86 13.17
C LEU A 98 -11.58 -11.01 12.16
N GLY A 99 -10.84 -10.00 12.61
CA GLY A 99 -10.00 -9.07 11.83
C GLY A 99 -9.68 -9.59 10.43
N PHE A 100 -10.62 -9.31 9.52
CA PHE A 100 -10.87 -9.94 8.22
C PHE A 100 -9.89 -11.04 7.76
N ASN A 101 -9.79 -12.18 8.45
CA ASN A 101 -9.16 -13.36 7.87
C ASN A 101 -10.20 -14.10 7.04
N GLY A 102 -10.43 -13.60 5.82
CA GLY A 102 -11.48 -14.09 4.91
C GLY A 102 -11.46 -15.60 4.64
N ARG A 103 -10.34 -16.28 4.90
CA ARG A 103 -10.24 -17.75 4.88
C ARG A 103 -11.01 -18.43 6.01
N ILE A 104 -10.90 -17.95 7.25
CA ILE A 104 -11.61 -18.54 8.40
C ILE A 104 -13.12 -18.35 8.24
N LEU A 105 -13.54 -17.15 7.78
CA LEU A 105 -14.95 -16.90 7.47
C LEU A 105 -15.44 -17.80 6.34
N HIS A 106 -14.64 -17.96 5.28
CA HIS A 106 -14.98 -18.84 4.18
C HIS A 106 -15.18 -20.28 4.67
N ASP A 107 -14.19 -20.87 5.29
CA ASP A 107 -14.21 -22.28 5.68
C ASP A 107 -15.32 -22.56 6.71
N GLY A 108 -15.50 -21.68 7.69
CA GLY A 108 -16.58 -21.81 8.67
C GLY A 108 -17.98 -21.70 8.06
N ILE A 109 -18.16 -20.91 6.99
CA ILE A 109 -19.44 -20.81 6.27
C ILE A 109 -19.67 -22.05 5.41
N ILE A 110 -18.64 -22.58 4.74
CA ILE A 110 -18.74 -23.84 3.98
C ILE A 110 -19.14 -24.99 4.91
N GLU A 111 -18.48 -25.10 6.05
CA GLU A 111 -18.78 -26.14 7.05
C GLU A 111 -20.20 -25.97 7.62
N ALA A 112 -20.56 -24.77 8.07
CA ALA A 112 -21.87 -24.50 8.66
C ALA A 112 -23.05 -24.65 7.70
N THR A 113 -22.79 -24.68 6.39
CA THR A 113 -23.82 -24.87 5.34
C THR A 113 -23.69 -26.21 4.62
N GLU A 114 -22.77 -27.08 5.05
CA GLU A 114 -22.45 -28.35 4.38
C GLU A 114 -22.23 -28.17 2.86
N ASP A 115 -21.32 -27.27 2.48
CA ASP A 115 -21.06 -26.83 1.10
C ASP A 115 -22.32 -26.29 0.39
N PHE A 116 -23.07 -25.42 1.06
CA PHE A 116 -24.30 -24.81 0.56
C PHE A 116 -25.39 -25.84 0.19
N SER A 117 -25.56 -26.84 1.05
CA SER A 117 -26.62 -27.84 0.95
C SER A 117 -28.01 -27.17 0.96
N SER A 118 -28.94 -27.73 0.20
CA SER A 118 -30.30 -27.20 0.05
C SER A 118 -31.10 -27.22 1.36
N ILE A 119 -30.70 -28.03 2.34
CA ILE A 119 -31.35 -28.09 3.66
C ILE A 119 -31.20 -26.78 4.44
N TYR A 120 -30.17 -25.99 4.15
CA TYR A 120 -29.92 -24.68 4.76
C TYR A 120 -30.50 -23.53 3.93
N CYS A 121 -31.08 -23.79 2.76
CA CYS A 121 -31.65 -22.77 1.90
C CYS A 121 -32.90 -22.15 2.54
N ILE A 122 -32.88 -20.83 2.71
CA ILE A 122 -34.01 -20.05 3.25
C ILE A 122 -34.65 -19.15 2.20
N GLY A 123 -34.07 -19.06 1.00
CA GLY A 123 -34.64 -18.33 -0.12
C GLY A 123 -33.77 -18.41 -1.37
N SER A 124 -34.39 -18.31 -2.53
CA SER A 124 -33.69 -18.27 -3.81
C SER A 124 -34.35 -17.26 -4.74
N GLY A 125 -33.55 -16.56 -5.54
CA GLY A 125 -34.00 -15.58 -6.51
C GLY A 125 -32.99 -15.39 -7.63
N GLY A 126 -33.27 -14.49 -8.57
CA GLY A 126 -32.45 -14.34 -9.78
C GLY A 126 -31.00 -13.90 -9.56
N TYR A 127 -30.66 -13.35 -8.39
CA TYR A 127 -29.32 -12.86 -8.06
C TYR A 127 -28.54 -13.80 -7.13
N GLY A 128 -29.14 -14.90 -6.68
CA GLY A 128 -28.49 -15.79 -5.73
C GLY A 128 -29.44 -16.59 -4.87
N THR A 129 -28.84 -17.44 -4.04
CA THR A 129 -29.51 -18.28 -3.05
C THR A 129 -29.04 -17.89 -1.66
N VAL A 130 -29.98 -17.74 -0.73
CA VAL A 130 -29.72 -17.35 0.66
C VAL A 130 -29.81 -18.60 1.54
N TYR A 131 -28.79 -18.78 2.37
CA TYR A 131 -28.65 -19.90 3.29
C TYR A 131 -28.60 -19.42 4.73
N LYS A 132 -29.15 -20.19 5.66
CA LYS A 132 -28.97 -19.99 7.10
C LYS A 132 -27.72 -20.73 7.54
N ALA A 133 -26.78 -20.04 8.17
CA ALA A 133 -25.56 -20.64 8.71
C ALA A 133 -25.46 -20.38 10.20
N ALA A 134 -25.23 -21.43 10.98
CA ALA A 134 -24.92 -21.33 12.41
C ALA A 134 -23.41 -21.42 12.58
N LEU A 135 -22.77 -20.31 12.91
CA LEU A 135 -21.32 -20.24 13.09
C LEU A 135 -20.90 -20.93 14.39
N PRO A 136 -19.66 -21.46 14.50
CA PRO A 136 -19.18 -22.19 15.69
C PRO A 136 -19.28 -21.42 17.02
N ILE A 137 -19.29 -20.11 16.94
CA ILE A 137 -19.43 -19.16 18.05
C ILE A 137 -20.87 -18.92 18.50
N GLY A 138 -21.85 -19.66 17.94
CA GLY A 138 -23.27 -19.56 18.29
C GLY A 138 -24.04 -18.46 17.56
N GLN A 139 -23.38 -17.66 16.72
CA GLN A 139 -24.05 -16.64 15.92
C GLN A 139 -24.70 -17.25 14.68
N VAL A 140 -25.98 -16.91 14.45
CA VAL A 140 -26.71 -17.31 13.24
C VAL A 140 -26.69 -16.16 12.23
N VAL A 141 -26.33 -16.46 10.98
CA VAL A 141 -26.20 -15.49 9.89
C VAL A 141 -26.97 -15.93 8.66
N ALA A 142 -27.33 -14.97 7.81
CA ALA A 142 -27.86 -15.22 6.47
C ALA A 142 -26.75 -15.04 5.43
N VAL A 143 -26.53 -16.06 4.60
CA VAL A 143 -25.46 -16.10 3.61
C VAL A 143 -26.05 -16.10 2.22
N LYS A 144 -25.93 -14.99 1.49
CA LYS A 144 -26.39 -14.89 0.10
C LYS A 144 -25.26 -15.33 -0.83
N LYS A 145 -25.32 -16.56 -1.31
CA LYS A 145 -24.44 -17.09 -2.36
C LYS A 145 -24.93 -16.59 -3.71
N LEU A 146 -24.05 -15.91 -4.44
CA LEU A 146 -24.36 -15.45 -5.79
C LEU A 146 -24.28 -16.60 -6.78
N HIS A 147 -25.12 -16.56 -7.82
CA HIS A 147 -25.04 -17.52 -8.90
C HIS A 147 -23.76 -17.28 -9.72
N GLN A 148 -22.98 -18.34 -9.92
CA GLN A 148 -21.83 -18.31 -10.82
C GLN A 148 -22.31 -18.66 -12.23
N SER A 149 -22.16 -17.74 -13.19
CA SER A 149 -22.46 -18.01 -14.60
C SER A 149 -21.15 -18.25 -15.35
N GLU A 150 -21.06 -19.37 -16.07
CA GLU A 150 -19.87 -19.71 -16.89
C GLU A 150 -19.74 -18.87 -18.16
N ASP A 151 -20.79 -18.13 -18.57
CA ASP A 151 -20.86 -17.54 -19.90
C ASP A 151 -21.43 -16.11 -19.85
N SER A 152 -20.67 -15.11 -20.32
CA SER A 152 -20.95 -13.65 -20.52
C SER A 152 -21.66 -12.81 -19.43
N MET A 153 -22.45 -13.41 -18.54
CA MET A 153 -23.13 -12.83 -17.37
C MET A 153 -22.20 -12.58 -16.17
N LEU A 154 -20.95 -13.04 -16.24
CA LEU A 154 -19.94 -12.87 -15.18
C LEU A 154 -19.78 -11.39 -14.79
N ASN A 155 -19.78 -10.50 -15.79
CA ASN A 155 -19.67 -9.06 -15.57
C ASN A 155 -20.89 -8.46 -14.86
N ASN A 156 -22.10 -8.98 -15.13
CA ASN A 156 -23.32 -8.46 -14.52
C ASN A 156 -23.46 -8.91 -13.07
N ASN A 157 -23.13 -10.17 -12.77
CA ASN A 157 -23.17 -10.70 -11.40
C ASN A 157 -22.09 -10.05 -10.51
N LEU A 158 -20.89 -9.84 -11.06
CA LEU A 158 -19.83 -9.12 -10.34
C LEU A 158 -20.21 -7.66 -10.09
N LYS A 159 -20.79 -6.97 -11.07
CA LYS A 159 -21.25 -5.59 -10.89
C LYS A 159 -22.37 -5.49 -9.85
N ALA A 160 -23.31 -6.44 -9.84
CA ALA A 160 -24.36 -6.50 -8.84
C ALA A 160 -23.79 -6.73 -7.44
N PHE A 161 -22.80 -7.64 -7.32
CA PHE A 161 -22.07 -7.88 -6.07
C PHE A 161 -21.37 -6.62 -5.55
N GLU A 162 -20.59 -5.96 -6.39
CA GLU A 162 -19.88 -4.73 -6.04
C GLU A 162 -20.85 -3.60 -5.67
N SER A 163 -21.97 -3.48 -6.39
CA SER A 163 -22.99 -2.47 -6.11
C SER A 163 -23.67 -2.71 -4.76
N GLU A 164 -24.00 -3.96 -4.43
CA GLU A 164 -24.60 -4.33 -3.15
C GLU A 164 -23.63 -4.07 -1.99
N ILE A 165 -22.35 -4.44 -2.16
CA ILE A 165 -21.29 -4.12 -1.18
C ILE A 165 -21.15 -2.62 -1.00
N SER A 166 -21.03 -1.85 -2.09
CA SER A 166 -20.83 -0.40 -2.02
C SER A 166 -21.99 0.29 -1.29
N ALA A 167 -23.24 -0.08 -1.63
CA ALA A 167 -24.42 0.49 -0.99
C ALA A 167 -24.46 0.20 0.51
N LEU A 168 -24.13 -1.02 0.92
CA LEU A 168 -24.23 -1.45 2.31
C LEU A 168 -23.01 -1.06 3.17
N LEU A 169 -21.88 -0.73 2.55
CA LEU A 169 -20.76 -0.09 3.24
C LEU A 169 -21.07 1.37 3.57
N GLU A 170 -21.78 2.07 2.69
CA GLU A 170 -22.12 3.48 2.88
C GLU A 170 -23.35 3.68 3.78
N ILE A 171 -24.29 2.74 3.77
CA ILE A 171 -25.58 2.89 4.45
C ILE A 171 -25.64 2.03 5.71
N ARG A 172 -25.73 2.68 6.88
CA ARG A 172 -26.05 2.04 8.15
C ARG A 172 -27.31 2.67 8.74
N HIS A 173 -28.38 1.88 8.84
CA HIS A 173 -29.66 2.36 9.35
C HIS A 173 -30.47 1.22 9.98
N ARG A 174 -31.24 1.52 11.04
CA ARG A 174 -32.07 0.55 11.79
C ARG A 174 -33.09 -0.27 10.97
N ASN A 175 -33.43 0.21 9.78
CA ASN A 175 -34.42 -0.42 8.88
C ASN A 175 -33.76 -1.06 7.64
N ILE A 176 -32.43 -1.19 7.64
CA ILE A 176 -31.67 -1.81 6.56
C ILE A 176 -30.87 -2.94 7.19
N VAL A 177 -30.99 -4.12 6.60
CA VAL A 177 -30.32 -5.33 7.10
C VAL A 177 -28.81 -5.09 7.18
N GLN A 178 -28.23 -5.40 8.34
CA GLN A 178 -26.81 -5.23 8.55
C GLN A 178 -26.03 -6.28 7.76
N MET A 179 -25.19 -5.82 6.84
CA MET A 179 -24.15 -6.64 6.23
C MET A 179 -22.96 -6.71 7.18
N TYR A 180 -22.50 -7.92 7.47
CA TYR A 180 -21.33 -8.13 8.29
C TYR A 180 -20.05 -8.30 7.47
N GLY A 181 -20.14 -8.85 6.27
CA GLY A 181 -18.98 -9.03 5.40
C GLY A 181 -19.31 -9.73 4.09
N PHE A 182 -18.28 -10.02 3.33
CA PHE A 182 -18.38 -10.69 2.04
C PHE A 182 -17.19 -11.63 1.82
N CYS A 183 -17.38 -12.62 0.95
CA CYS A 183 -16.34 -13.50 0.45
C CYS A 183 -16.30 -13.40 -1.08
N SER A 184 -15.11 -13.10 -1.61
CA SER A 184 -14.82 -13.14 -3.04
C SER A 184 -13.79 -14.24 -3.30
N HIS A 185 -14.27 -15.47 -3.43
CA HIS A 185 -13.45 -16.65 -3.74
C HIS A 185 -13.81 -17.20 -5.13
N PRO A 186 -12.85 -17.76 -5.91
CA PRO A 186 -13.14 -18.27 -7.26
C PRO A 186 -14.28 -19.30 -7.32
N LYS A 187 -14.36 -20.18 -6.32
CA LYS A 187 -15.41 -21.20 -6.21
C LYS A 187 -16.68 -20.72 -5.50
N HIS A 188 -16.57 -19.67 -4.67
CA HIS A 188 -17.65 -19.23 -3.79
C HIS A 188 -17.65 -17.70 -3.66
N SER A 189 -18.68 -17.05 -4.18
CA SER A 189 -18.89 -15.61 -3.99
C SER A 189 -20.18 -15.41 -3.19
N PHE A 190 -20.07 -14.80 -2.01
CA PHE A 190 -21.22 -14.64 -1.12
C PHE A 190 -21.13 -13.44 -0.21
N LEU A 191 -22.28 -12.99 0.27
CA LEU A 191 -22.48 -11.90 1.22
C LEU A 191 -23.01 -12.46 2.54
N VAL A 192 -22.53 -11.92 3.66
CA VAL A 192 -22.91 -12.36 5.02
C VAL A 192 -23.69 -11.25 5.70
N TYR A 193 -24.90 -11.57 6.14
CA TYR A 193 -25.88 -10.67 6.74
C TYR A 193 -26.28 -11.14 8.13
N GLU A 194 -26.82 -10.21 8.92
CA GLU A 194 -27.63 -10.58 10.07
C GLU A 194 -28.79 -11.49 9.65
N PHE A 195 -29.10 -12.49 10.47
CA PHE A 195 -30.24 -13.36 10.25
C PHE A 195 -31.49 -12.75 10.91
N LEU A 196 -32.55 -12.57 10.14
CA LEU A 196 -33.84 -12.09 10.63
C LEU A 196 -34.78 -13.26 10.87
N GLU A 197 -35.13 -13.53 12.13
CA GLU A 197 -35.91 -14.71 12.53
C GLU A 197 -37.31 -14.78 11.89
N ARG A 198 -37.95 -13.62 11.69
CA ARG A 198 -39.28 -13.52 11.05
C ARG A 198 -39.25 -13.72 9.53
N GLY A 199 -38.07 -13.92 8.95
CA GLY A 199 -37.90 -14.13 7.52
C GLY A 199 -38.34 -12.94 6.68
N SER A 200 -38.72 -13.22 5.43
CA SER A 200 -39.14 -12.18 4.49
C SER A 200 -40.58 -11.73 4.75
N LEU A 201 -40.88 -10.46 4.44
CA LEU A 201 -42.25 -9.95 4.48
C LEU A 201 -43.20 -10.78 3.59
N LYS A 202 -42.73 -11.26 2.44
CA LYS A 202 -43.49 -12.15 1.56
C LYS A 202 -43.94 -13.43 2.29
N MET A 203 -43.07 -14.00 3.12
CA MET A 203 -43.38 -15.19 3.90
C MET A 203 -44.44 -14.90 4.96
N VAL A 204 -44.27 -13.79 5.70
CA VAL A 204 -45.21 -13.37 6.74
C VAL A 204 -46.61 -13.08 6.16
N LEU A 205 -46.67 -12.35 5.05
CA LEU A 205 -47.95 -12.01 4.41
C LEU A 205 -48.64 -13.21 3.76
N SER A 206 -47.88 -14.21 3.33
CA SER A 206 -48.44 -15.45 2.77
C SER A 206 -48.98 -16.40 3.85
N ASN A 207 -48.67 -16.15 5.13
CA ASN A 207 -48.97 -17.05 6.23
C ASN A 207 -50.00 -16.40 7.17
N ASN A 208 -51.27 -16.80 7.03
CA ASN A 208 -52.42 -16.17 7.71
C ASN A 208 -52.32 -16.14 9.25
N GLU A 209 -51.49 -16.99 9.86
CA GLU A 209 -51.30 -17.01 11.32
C GLU A 209 -50.29 -15.97 11.83
N GLN A 210 -49.36 -15.51 10.98
CA GLN A 210 -48.32 -14.53 11.35
C GLN A 210 -48.67 -13.09 10.94
N ALA A 211 -49.78 -12.90 10.22
CA ALA A 211 -50.22 -11.63 9.64
C ALA A 211 -51.07 -10.75 10.58
N LYS A 212 -51.04 -10.99 11.91
CA LYS A 212 -51.75 -10.20 12.91
C LYS A 212 -50.93 -9.06 13.49
#